data_AF-A0A7J7PV74-F1
#
_entry.id   AF-A0A7J7PV74-F1
#
_cell.length_a   1.000
_cell.length_b   1.000
_cell.length_c   1.000
_cell.angle_alpha   90.00
_cell.angle_beta   90.00
_cell.angle_gamma   90.00
#
_symmetry.space_group_name_H-M   'P 1'
#
loop_
_entity.id
_entity.type
_entity.pdbx_description
1 polymer ?
#
loop_
_entity_poly.entity_id
_entity_poly.type
_entity_poly.pdbx_seq_one_letter_code
_entity_poly.pdbx_strand_id
1 'polypeptide(L)'
;MAEAAQEIAAAAADAAPSVDGSGKSARDTHNLVIPLAKVKRMMREHADVKSISADANFVLARATELFLQEVAGRAHEVMLQDEQRKGNTLDYKDVAAVVHSWDALDFLHEVVPQKVSAASVLARLQQEQQEKQRQQEQQQEDDEQQKDEAAEEQQASEPEDS
;
A
#
# COMPACT_ATOMS: atom_id res chain seq x y z
N MET A 1 9.37 10.04 57.10
CA MET A 1 10.69 9.51 57.52
C MET A 1 10.98 8.31 56.66
N ALA A 2 12.09 8.37 55.93
CA ALA A 2 12.91 7.27 55.38
C ALA A 2 12.22 6.31 54.37
N GLU A 3 12.82 5.90 53.26
CA GLU A 3 14.18 6.07 52.74
C GLU A 3 14.15 5.78 51.23
N ALA A 4 15.02 6.46 50.49
CA ALA A 4 15.22 6.31 49.07
C ALA A 4 16.34 5.29 48.78
N ALA A 5 16.34 4.84 47.52
CA ALA A 5 17.50 4.40 46.74
C ALA A 5 17.93 2.92 46.78
N GLN A 6 18.19 2.44 45.56
CA GLN A 6 19.39 1.68 45.16
C GLN A 6 19.22 0.19 44.88
N GLU A 7 19.06 -0.17 43.59
CA GLU A 7 19.78 -1.30 43.01
C GLU A 7 19.92 -1.12 41.48
N ILE A 8 21.02 -0.48 41.06
CA ILE A 8 21.53 -0.53 39.68
C ILE A 8 23.05 -0.71 39.82
N ALA A 9 23.57 -1.91 39.59
CA ALA A 9 24.95 -2.17 39.16
C ALA A 9 25.27 -3.68 39.11
N ALA A 10 26.11 -4.04 38.14
CA ALA A 10 26.94 -5.24 38.03
C ALA A 10 26.42 -6.41 37.17
N ALA A 11 26.59 -6.28 35.86
CA ALA A 11 26.97 -7.40 34.99
C ALA A 11 27.62 -6.88 33.69
N ALA A 12 28.86 -6.37 33.79
CA ALA A 12 29.70 -6.10 32.63
C ALA A 12 31.17 -6.34 33.03
N ALA A 13 31.63 -7.58 32.88
CA ALA A 13 33.04 -7.91 32.82
C ALA A 13 33.23 -9.23 32.07
N ASP A 14 34.17 -9.19 31.12
CA ASP A 14 34.91 -10.31 30.53
C ASP A 14 34.31 -11.05 29.33
N ALA A 15 34.63 -10.54 28.13
CA ALA A 15 34.93 -11.38 26.97
C ALA A 15 35.77 -10.57 25.97
N ALA A 16 37.09 -10.73 26.04
CA ALA A 16 38.01 -10.26 25.01
C ALA A 16 37.78 -11.04 23.69
N PRO A 17 37.87 -10.42 22.50
CA PRO A 17 37.80 -11.17 21.25
C PRO A 17 39.17 -11.80 20.96
N SER A 18 39.25 -13.13 21.12
CA SER A 18 40.39 -13.91 20.67
C SER A 18 40.41 -13.94 19.14
N VAL A 19 41.51 -13.48 18.57
CA VAL A 19 41.84 -13.56 17.14
C VAL A 19 42.51 -14.91 16.87
N ASP A 20 41.80 -15.82 16.21
CA ASP A 20 42.41 -16.94 15.49
C ASP A 20 41.58 -17.21 14.22
N GLY A 21 42.26 -17.15 13.07
CA GLY A 21 41.67 -17.36 11.78
C GLY A 21 41.95 -18.76 11.27
N SER A 22 40.90 -19.55 11.02
CA SER A 22 40.70 -20.35 9.80
C SER A 22 39.46 -21.24 9.94
N GLY A 23 38.53 -21.13 8.98
CA GLY A 23 37.60 -22.22 8.66
C GLY A 23 36.14 -22.05 9.11
N LYS A 24 35.31 -21.51 8.20
CA LYS A 24 33.83 -21.54 8.21
C LYS A 24 33.20 -21.17 9.57
N SER A 25 33.06 -19.87 9.85
CA SER A 25 31.95 -19.42 10.69
C SER A 25 30.67 -19.92 10.04
N ALA A 26 30.08 -20.97 10.62
CA ALA A 26 28.65 -21.20 10.53
C ALA A 26 28.03 -19.91 11.08
N ARG A 27 27.76 -18.95 10.19
CA ARG A 27 26.91 -17.82 10.53
C ARG A 27 25.68 -18.42 11.18
N ASP A 28 25.22 -17.88 12.29
CA ASP A 28 24.05 -18.38 13.00
C ASP A 28 22.80 -18.22 12.12
N THR A 29 22.66 -19.10 11.12
CA THR A 29 21.48 -19.28 10.29
C THR A 29 20.32 -19.79 11.12
N HIS A 30 20.58 -20.16 12.38
CA HIS A 30 19.59 -20.55 13.37
C HIS A 30 18.56 -19.44 13.66
N ASN A 31 18.86 -18.19 13.31
CA ASN A 31 17.94 -17.05 13.49
C ASN A 31 17.10 -16.72 12.25
N LEU A 32 17.29 -17.42 11.12
CA LEU A 32 16.45 -17.24 9.93
C LEU A 32 15.28 -18.24 9.95
N VAL A 33 14.07 -17.71 9.85
CA VAL A 33 12.83 -18.45 9.64
C VAL A 33 12.77 -18.96 8.19
N ILE A 34 13.27 -18.18 7.23
CA ILE A 34 13.29 -18.56 5.82
C ILE A 34 14.58 -19.36 5.52
N PRO A 35 14.47 -20.63 5.08
CA PRO A 35 15.66 -21.44 4.80
C PRO A 35 16.47 -20.89 3.62
N LEU A 36 17.78 -20.73 3.81
CA LEU A 36 18.70 -20.26 2.76
C LEU A 36 18.67 -21.10 1.48
N ALA A 37 18.36 -22.39 1.58
CA ALA A 37 18.22 -23.27 0.42
C ALA A 37 17.08 -22.82 -0.52
N LYS A 38 15.96 -22.33 0.03
CA LYS A 38 14.83 -21.82 -0.75
C LYS A 38 15.19 -20.51 -1.45
N VAL A 39 15.83 -19.59 -0.71
CA VAL A 39 16.30 -18.31 -1.26
C VAL A 39 17.29 -18.54 -2.42
N LYS A 40 18.28 -19.41 -2.21
CA LYS A 40 19.25 -19.79 -3.26
C LYS A 40 18.58 -20.37 -4.51
N ARG A 41 17.52 -21.16 -4.34
CA ARG A 41 16.77 -21.73 -5.46
C ARG A 41 16.04 -20.63 -6.23
N MET A 42 15.27 -19.79 -5.54
CA MET A 42 14.54 -18.67 -6.16
C MET A 42 15.46 -17.74 -6.93
N MET A 43 16.62 -17.37 -6.36
CA MET A 43 17.56 -16.48 -7.04
C MET A 43 18.18 -17.10 -8.31
N ARG A 44 18.32 -18.43 -8.38
CA ARG A 44 18.86 -19.14 -9.54
C ARG A 44 17.79 -19.50 -10.58
N GLU A 45 16.52 -19.42 -10.21
CA GLU A 45 15.38 -19.73 -11.08
C GLU A 45 15.15 -18.61 -12.11
N HIS A 46 15.59 -17.39 -11.81
CA HIS A 46 15.63 -16.29 -12.77
C HIS A 46 16.93 -16.31 -13.57
N ALA A 47 16.81 -16.37 -14.90
CA ALA A 47 17.93 -16.57 -15.81
C ALA A 47 18.98 -15.44 -15.73
N ASP A 48 20.24 -15.87 -15.83
CA ASP A 48 21.47 -15.08 -15.94
C ASP A 48 22.22 -14.71 -14.64
N VAL A 49 21.91 -15.36 -13.51
CA VAL A 49 22.71 -15.23 -12.28
C VAL A 49 23.73 -16.38 -12.13
N LYS A 50 24.97 -16.17 -12.61
CA LYS A 50 26.05 -17.19 -12.59
C LYS A 50 26.48 -17.60 -11.18
N SER A 51 26.60 -16.64 -10.26
CA SER A 51 27.01 -16.90 -8.87
C SER A 51 26.55 -15.78 -7.95
N ILE A 52 25.99 -16.15 -6.80
CA ILE A 52 25.58 -15.24 -5.73
C ILE A 52 26.41 -15.57 -4.51
N SER A 53 26.99 -14.55 -3.87
CA SER A 53 27.78 -14.73 -2.65
C SER A 53 26.91 -15.29 -1.51
N ALA A 54 27.55 -16.00 -0.57
CA ALA A 54 26.82 -16.50 0.59
C ALA A 54 26.27 -15.36 1.46
N ASP A 55 26.91 -14.19 1.48
CA ASP A 55 26.44 -13.02 2.25
C ASP A 55 25.19 -12.40 1.63
N ALA A 56 25.16 -12.26 0.29
CA ALA A 56 23.98 -11.77 -0.41
C ALA A 56 22.75 -12.67 -0.17
N ASN A 57 22.93 -13.99 -0.18
CA ASN A 57 21.85 -14.93 0.15
C ASN A 57 21.34 -14.75 1.59
N PHE A 58 22.23 -14.47 2.54
CA PHE A 58 21.86 -14.25 3.94
C PHE A 58 21.09 -12.95 4.12
N VAL A 59 21.59 -11.85 3.55
CA VAL A 59 20.90 -10.56 3.58
C VAL A 59 19.55 -10.65 2.89
N LEU A 60 19.45 -11.34 1.75
CA LEU A 60 18.19 -11.51 1.06
C LEU A 60 17.19 -12.28 1.91
N ALA A 61 17.59 -13.39 2.55
CA ALA A 61 16.72 -14.14 3.44
C ALA A 61 16.17 -13.27 4.58
N ARG A 62 17.03 -12.46 5.20
CA ARG A 62 16.62 -11.53 6.25
C ARG A 62 15.71 -10.41 5.74
N ALA A 63 16.02 -9.87 4.56
CA ALA A 63 15.20 -8.85 3.92
C ALA A 63 13.82 -9.40 3.58
N THR A 64 13.71 -10.64 3.09
CA THR A 64 12.42 -11.29 2.81
C THR A 64 11.59 -11.50 4.08
N GLU A 65 12.20 -11.83 5.22
CA GLU A 65 11.48 -11.90 6.50
C GLU A 65 10.89 -10.55 6.91
N LEU A 66 11.72 -9.50 6.87
CA LEU A 66 11.30 -8.15 7.21
C LEU A 66 10.24 -7.64 6.24
N PHE A 67 10.39 -7.93 4.96
CA PHE A 67 9.42 -7.61 3.92
C PHE A 67 8.05 -8.23 4.21
N LEU A 68 8.00 -9.53 4.54
CA LEU A 68 6.74 -10.20 4.85
C LEU A 68 6.10 -9.67 6.13
N GLN A 69 6.91 -9.35 7.16
CA GLN A 69 6.42 -8.73 8.39
C GLN A 69 5.80 -7.36 8.12
N GLU A 70 6.45 -6.54 7.30
CA GLU A 70 5.98 -5.20 6.95
C GLU A 70 4.67 -5.25 6.15
N VAL A 71 4.60 -6.11 5.13
CA VAL A 71 3.39 -6.28 4.31
C VAL A 71 2.23 -6.79 5.18
N ALA A 72 2.48 -7.78 6.05
CA ALA A 72 1.46 -8.32 6.95
C ALA A 72 0.99 -7.28 7.98
N GLY A 73 1.91 -6.50 8.56
CA GLY A 73 1.60 -5.43 9.51
C GLY A 73 0.70 -4.36 8.89
N ARG A 74 1.06 -3.87 7.69
CA ARG A 74 0.25 -2.90 6.95
C ARG A 74 -1.11 -3.46 6.55
N ALA A 75 -1.17 -4.71 6.10
CA ALA A 75 -2.45 -5.33 5.75
C ALA A 75 -3.34 -5.45 6.99
N HIS A 76 -2.76 -5.73 8.16
CA HIS A 76 -3.49 -5.73 9.42
C HIS A 76 -3.97 -4.32 9.82
N GLU A 77 -3.19 -3.27 9.58
CA GLU A 77 -3.64 -1.88 9.80
C GLU A 77 -4.82 -1.50 8.90
N VAL A 78 -4.75 -1.82 7.61
CA VAL A 78 -5.88 -1.66 6.67
C VAL A 78 -7.10 -2.45 7.16
N MET A 79 -6.87 -3.65 7.69
CA MET A 79 -7.94 -4.47 8.25
C MET A 79 -8.62 -3.76 9.45
N LEU A 80 -7.85 -3.12 10.32
CA LEU A 80 -8.40 -2.40 11.49
C LEU A 80 -9.10 -1.09 11.13
N GLN A 81 -8.74 -0.46 10.01
CA GLN A 81 -9.34 0.81 9.56
C GLN A 81 -10.72 0.65 8.90
N ASP A 82 -11.10 -0.56 8.47
CA ASP A 82 -12.40 -0.84 7.87
C ASP A 82 -13.48 -0.96 8.95
N GLU A 83 -14.06 0.18 9.35
CA GLU A 83 -15.09 0.24 10.40
C GLU A 83 -16.33 -0.62 10.11
N GLN A 84 -16.57 -0.98 8.85
CA GLN A 84 -17.71 -1.81 8.44
C GLN A 84 -17.42 -3.31 8.56
N ARG A 85 -16.15 -3.72 8.76
CA ARG A 85 -15.77 -5.13 8.88
C ARG A 85 -16.13 -5.68 10.26
N LYS A 86 -16.99 -6.71 10.27
CA LYS A 86 -17.31 -7.48 11.48
C LYS A 86 -16.36 -8.66 11.59
N GLY A 87 -15.24 -8.48 12.28
CA GLY A 87 -14.30 -9.56 12.60
C GLY A 87 -12.83 -9.17 12.42
N ASN A 88 -11.95 -9.99 13.02
CA ASN A 88 -10.50 -9.75 13.08
C ASN A 88 -9.72 -10.66 12.13
N THR A 89 -10.30 -10.93 10.95
CA THR A 89 -9.73 -11.81 9.94
C THR A 89 -9.06 -10.98 8.85
N LEU A 90 -7.79 -11.26 8.59
CA LEU A 90 -7.03 -10.66 7.48
C LEU A 90 -7.48 -11.30 6.16
N ASP A 91 -8.07 -10.50 5.27
CA ASP A 91 -8.57 -10.96 3.99
C ASP A 91 -7.64 -10.56 2.83
N TYR A 92 -7.82 -11.21 1.68
CA TYR A 92 -7.09 -10.86 0.45
C TYR A 92 -7.25 -9.38 0.07
N LYS A 93 -8.42 -8.79 0.31
CA LYS A 93 -8.68 -7.37 0.00
C LYS A 93 -7.76 -6.43 0.77
N ASP A 94 -7.33 -6.81 1.98
CA ASP A 94 -6.44 -6.00 2.81
C ASP A 94 -5.03 -5.97 2.23
N VAL A 95 -4.52 -7.15 1.83
CA VAL A 95 -3.21 -7.26 1.16
C VAL A 95 -3.24 -6.54 -0.19
N ALA A 96 -4.30 -6.73 -0.98
CA ALA A 96 -4.44 -6.05 -2.27
C ALA A 96 -4.48 -4.52 -2.11
N ALA A 97 -5.18 -4.00 -1.10
CA ALA A 97 -5.21 -2.56 -0.81
C ALA A 97 -3.80 -2.02 -0.45
N VAL A 98 -3.00 -2.77 0.32
CA VAL A 98 -1.61 -2.37 0.62
C VAL A 98 -0.75 -2.36 -0.64
N VAL A 99 -0.84 -3.39 -1.48
CA VAL A 99 -0.07 -3.46 -2.75
C VAL A 99 -0.36 -2.28 -3.68
N HIS A 100 -1.62 -1.82 -3.76
CA HIS A 100 -2.00 -0.72 -4.65
C HIS A 100 -1.84 0.67 -4.02
N SER A 101 -1.58 0.75 -2.71
CA SER A 101 -1.37 2.03 -2.01
C SER A 101 0.10 2.34 -1.72
N TRP A 102 0.97 1.34 -1.74
CA TRP A 102 2.39 1.52 -1.43
C TRP A 102 3.27 1.29 -2.65
N ASP A 103 3.87 2.37 -3.16
CA ASP A 103 4.72 2.36 -4.37
C ASP A 103 5.87 1.34 -4.33
N ALA A 104 6.40 1.03 -3.13
CA ALA A 104 7.44 0.02 -2.99
C ALA A 104 6.98 -1.41 -3.36
N LEU A 105 5.66 -1.63 -3.48
CA LEU A 105 5.04 -2.90 -3.84
C LEU A 105 4.52 -2.95 -5.28
N ASP A 106 4.85 -1.96 -6.12
CA ASP A 106 4.38 -1.90 -7.52
C ASP A 106 4.74 -3.18 -8.33
N PHE A 107 5.88 -3.80 -7.99
CA PHE A 107 6.31 -5.07 -8.57
C PHE A 107 5.33 -6.25 -8.31
N LEU A 108 4.37 -6.08 -7.41
CA LEU A 108 3.34 -7.08 -7.09
C LEU A 108 2.00 -6.84 -7.78
N HIS A 109 1.80 -5.74 -8.52
CA HIS A 109 0.48 -5.43 -9.12
C HIS A 109 -0.03 -6.54 -10.04
N GLU A 110 0.86 -7.08 -10.88
CA GLU A 110 0.53 -8.18 -11.79
C GLU A 110 0.25 -9.52 -11.06
N VAL A 111 0.76 -9.68 -9.84
CA VAL A 111 0.61 -10.91 -9.04
C VAL A 111 -0.57 -10.83 -8.09
N VAL A 112 -0.86 -9.63 -7.56
CA VAL A 112 -1.88 -9.36 -6.57
C VAL A 112 -2.84 -8.32 -7.14
N PRO A 113 -3.77 -8.69 -8.04
CA PRO A 113 -4.72 -7.76 -8.63
C PRO A 113 -5.77 -7.26 -7.64
N GLN A 114 -6.16 -5.99 -7.75
CA GLN A 114 -7.29 -5.46 -6.98
C GLN A 114 -8.62 -5.98 -7.54
N LYS A 115 -9.33 -6.77 -6.74
CA LYS A 115 -10.65 -7.28 -7.14
C LYS A 115 -11.70 -6.17 -7.06
N VAL A 116 -12.04 -5.59 -8.20
CA VAL A 116 -13.25 -4.75 -8.35
C VAL A 116 -14.41 -5.63 -8.81
N SER A 117 -15.57 -5.50 -8.15
CA SER A 117 -16.76 -6.22 -8.59
C SER A 117 -17.31 -5.58 -9.88
N ALA A 118 -17.80 -6.40 -10.81
CA ALA A 118 -18.46 -5.87 -12.01
C ALA A 118 -19.64 -4.95 -11.64
N ALA A 119 -20.37 -5.28 -10.58
CA ALA A 119 -21.46 -4.47 -10.04
C ALA A 119 -20.98 -3.07 -9.60
N SER A 120 -19.87 -2.97 -8.87
CA SER A 120 -19.32 -1.66 -8.46
C SER A 120 -18.83 -0.84 -9.63
N VAL A 121 -18.25 -1.48 -10.66
CA VAL A 121 -17.83 -0.80 -11.89
C VAL A 121 -19.05 -0.28 -12.66
N LEU A 122 -20.08 -1.10 -12.82
CA LEU A 122 -21.33 -0.71 -13.48
C LEU A 122 -22.04 0.43 -12.75
N ALA A 123 -22.11 0.37 -11.42
CA ALA A 123 -22.70 1.43 -10.61
C ALA A 123 -21.96 2.76 -10.79
N ARG A 124 -20.62 2.73 -10.81
CA ARG A 124 -19.78 3.92 -11.08
C ARG A 124 -20.03 4.48 -12.48
N LEU A 125 -20.10 3.63 -13.50
CA LEU A 125 -20.40 4.06 -14.88
C LEU A 125 -21.80 4.68 -15.01
N GLN A 126 -22.79 4.13 -14.30
CA GLN A 126 -24.14 4.69 -14.27
C GLN A 126 -24.18 6.06 -13.57
N GLN A 127 -23.46 6.22 -12.45
CA GLN A 127 -23.33 7.52 -11.79
C GLN A 127 -22.66 8.55 -12.70
N GLU A 128 -21.56 8.20 -13.37
CA GLU A 128 -20.87 9.08 -14.31
C GLU A 128 -21.78 9.48 -15.49
N GLN A 129 -22.65 8.59 -15.97
CA GLN A 129 -23.64 8.93 -17.01
C GLN A 129 -24.72 9.88 -16.50
N GLN A 130 -25.26 9.65 -15.29
CA GLN A 130 -26.26 10.53 -14.70
C GLN A 130 -25.70 11.92 -14.38
N GLU A 131 -24.45 12.01 -13.91
CA GLU A 131 -23.80 13.31 -13.69
C GLU A 131 -23.61 14.08 -15.00
N LYS A 132 -23.20 13.40 -16.07
CA LYS A 132 -23.10 14.03 -17.39
C LYS A 132 -24.45 14.48 -17.93
N GLN A 133 -25.51 13.70 -17.73
CA GLN A 133 -26.88 14.09 -18.11
C GLN A 133 -27.34 15.32 -17.32
N ARG A 134 -27.18 15.33 -15.99
CA ARG A 134 -27.53 16.49 -15.16
C ARG A 134 -26.76 17.75 -15.53
N GLN A 135 -25.47 17.61 -15.86
CA GLN A 135 -24.66 18.74 -16.33
C GLN A 135 -25.15 19.27 -17.67
N GLN A 136 -25.59 18.40 -18.60
CA GLN A 136 -26.15 18.83 -19.88
C GLN A 136 -27.52 19.50 -19.72
N GLU A 137 -28.37 19.01 -18.83
CA GLU A 137 -29.68 19.62 -18.53
C GLU A 137 -29.50 21.01 -17.91
N GLN A 138 -28.61 21.17 -16.92
CA GLN A 138 -28.30 22.48 -16.34
C GLN A 138 -27.72 23.44 -17.38
N GLN A 139 -26.84 22.97 -18.27
CA GLN A 139 -26.28 23.81 -19.33
C GLN A 139 -27.35 24.27 -20.33
N GLN A 140 -28.35 23.43 -20.63
CA GLN A 140 -29.48 23.82 -21.49
C GLN A 140 -30.40 24.83 -20.79
N GLU A 141 -30.71 24.63 -19.51
CA GLU A 141 -31.52 25.58 -18.73
C GLU A 141 -30.84 26.95 -18.62
N ASP A 142 -29.52 26.98 -18.41
CA ASP A 142 -28.74 28.24 -18.37
C ASP A 142 -28.70 28.95 -19.74
N ASP A 143 -28.61 28.19 -20.84
CA ASP A 143 -28.63 28.74 -22.21
C ASP A 143 -30.03 29.23 -22.60
N GLU A 144 -31.11 28.57 -22.15
CA GLU A 144 -32.49 29.02 -22.36
C GLU A 144 -32.80 30.29 -21.57
N GLN A 145 -32.40 30.37 -20.29
CA GLN A 145 -32.60 31.58 -19.47
C GLN A 145 -31.87 32.79 -20.05
N GLN A 146 -30.64 32.63 -20.53
CA GLN A 146 -29.90 33.71 -21.21
C GLN A 146 -30.58 34.19 -22.49
N LYS A 147 -31.25 33.29 -23.23
CA LYS A 147 -32.04 33.67 -24.41
C LYS A 147 -33.30 34.45 -24.05
N ASP A 148 -34.01 34.02 -23.02
CA ASP A 148 -35.24 34.69 -22.58
C ASP A 148 -34.92 36.09 -22.02
N GLU A 149 -33.87 36.24 -21.20
CA GLU A 149 -33.41 37.55 -20.72
C GLU A 149 -33.00 38.47 -21.87
N ALA A 150 -32.26 37.96 -22.86
CA ALA A 150 -31.84 38.74 -24.02
C ALA A 150 -33.02 39.16 -24.93
N ALA A 151 -34.10 38.36 -24.97
CA ALA A 151 -35.31 38.69 -25.71
C ALA A 151 -36.16 39.74 -24.98
N GLU A 152 -36.22 39.69 -23.65
CA GLU A 152 -36.94 40.66 -22.82
C GLU A 152 -36.27 42.04 -22.83
N GLU A 153 -34.93 42.11 -22.80
CA GLU A 153 -34.18 43.38 -22.98
C GLU A 153 -34.40 44.01 -24.37
N GLN A 154 -34.56 43.21 -25.42
CA GLN A 154 -34.81 43.72 -26.78
C GLN A 154 -36.23 44.27 -26.94
N GLN A 155 -37.23 43.65 -26.30
CA GLN A 155 -38.63 44.14 -26.34
C GLN A 155 -38.85 45.38 -25.46
N ALA A 156 -38.10 45.56 -24.38
CA ALA A 156 -38.18 46.75 -23.53
C ALA A 156 -37.62 48.04 -24.18
N SER A 157 -37.05 47.93 -25.40
CA SER A 157 -36.38 49.04 -26.10
C SER A 157 -37.20 49.70 -27.22
N GLU A 158 -38.45 49.30 -27.46
CA GLU A 158 -39.32 49.99 -28.43
C GLU A 158 -39.83 51.33 -27.84
N PRO A 159 -39.48 52.49 -28.43
CA PRO A 159 -40.06 53.76 -28.02
C PRO A 159 -41.50 53.85 -28.55
N GLU A 160 -42.46 53.99 -27.64
CA GLU A 160 -43.79 54.49 -27.98
C GLU A 160 -43.65 55.92 -28.49
N ASP A 161 -43.74 56.13 -29.81
CA ASP A 161 -43.86 57.47 -30.38
C ASP A 161 -45.16 57.62 -31.18
N SER A 162 -45.74 58.81 -30.99
CA SER A 162 -47.09 59.28 -31.33
C SER A 162 -47.29 59.69 -32.79
#